data_AF-A0A261F1G2-F1
#
_entry.id   AF-A0A261F1G2-F1
#
_cell.length_a   1.000
_cell.length_b   1.000
_cell.length_c   1.000
_cell.angle_alpha   90.00
_cell.angle_beta   90.00
_cell.angle_gamma   90.00
#
_symmetry.space_group_name_H-M   'P 1'
#
loop_
_entity.id
_entity.type
_entity.pdbx_description
1 polymer ?
#
loop_
_entity_poly.entity_id
_entity_poly.type
_entity_poly.pdbx_seq_one_letter_code
_entity_poly.pdbx_strand_id
1 'polypeptide(L)'
;MGKSHVKLNYAGFQAIRQSGETRQAVTEAAEQIADRANRLKKREAAHYAGVPAMQTKQGVVALATTGHYEPGSVDAMFDNQENDTLLKAAVGGTQ
;
A
#
# COMPACT_ATOMS: atom_id res chain seq x y z
N MET A 1 -18.18 -38.34 -16.79
CA MET A 1 -17.78 -37.13 -16.02
C MET A 1 -18.08 -35.91 -16.88
N GLY A 2 -19.06 -35.10 -16.48
CA GLY A 2 -19.40 -33.87 -17.21
C GLY A 2 -18.33 -32.79 -17.01
N LYS A 3 -17.93 -32.11 -18.08
CA LYS A 3 -17.02 -30.96 -18.00
C LYS A 3 -17.74 -29.79 -17.31
N SER A 4 -17.28 -29.42 -16.12
CA SER A 4 -17.73 -28.18 -15.48
C SER A 4 -17.11 -26.98 -16.20
N HIS A 5 -17.95 -26.13 -16.79
CA HIS A 5 -17.54 -24.85 -17.36
C HIS A 5 -17.61 -23.76 -16.30
N VAL A 6 -16.46 -23.25 -15.87
CA VAL A 6 -16.37 -22.05 -15.02
C VAL A 6 -16.42 -20.82 -15.92
N LYS A 7 -17.41 -19.95 -15.72
CA LYS A 7 -17.46 -18.63 -16.37
C LYS A 7 -16.99 -17.57 -15.38
N LEU A 8 -15.96 -16.81 -15.76
CA LEU A 8 -15.49 -15.66 -14.98
C LEU A 8 -16.49 -14.51 -15.13
N ASN A 9 -17.11 -14.09 -14.03
CA ASN A 9 -17.90 -12.86 -13.99
C ASN A 9 -16.97 -11.66 -13.84
N TYR A 10 -16.47 -11.15 -14.96
CA TYR A 10 -15.58 -9.99 -14.98
C TYR A 10 -16.22 -8.73 -14.40
N ALA A 11 -17.51 -8.49 -14.65
CA ALA A 11 -18.22 -7.34 -14.11
C ALA A 11 -18.33 -7.38 -12.58
N GLY A 12 -18.69 -8.54 -12.02
CA GLY A 12 -18.72 -8.74 -10.57
C GLY A 12 -17.34 -8.62 -9.92
N PHE A 13 -16.30 -9.17 -10.57
CA PHE A 13 -14.92 -9.04 -10.10
C PHE A 13 -14.45 -7.57 -10.10
N GLN A 14 -14.78 -6.80 -11.14
CA GLN A 14 -14.44 -5.39 -11.20
C GLN A 14 -15.19 -4.55 -10.16
N ALA A 15 -16.48 -4.86 -9.92
CA ALA A 15 -17.29 -4.19 -8.90
C ALA A 15 -16.69 -4.37 -7.50
N ILE A 16 -16.22 -5.58 -7.17
CA ILE A 16 -15.54 -5.84 -5.89
C ILE A 16 -14.27 -4.98 -5.79
N ARG A 17 -13.43 -4.96 -6.83
CA ARG A 17 -12.18 -4.17 -6.83
C ARG A 17 -12.37 -2.66 -6.75
N GLN A 18 -13.58 -2.16 -7.00
CA GLN A 18 -13.96 -0.75 -6.91
C GLN A 18 -14.83 -0.44 -5.69
N SER A 19 -15.17 -1.47 -4.90
CA SER A 19 -16.04 -1.34 -3.73
C SER A 19 -15.42 -0.45 -2.65
N GLY A 20 -16.29 0.13 -1.80
CA GLY A 20 -15.87 0.89 -0.63
C GLY A 20 -15.06 0.05 0.36
N GLU A 21 -15.46 -1.20 0.57
CA GLU A 21 -14.74 -2.15 1.43
C GLU A 21 -13.32 -2.41 0.95
N THR A 22 -13.13 -2.66 -0.35
CA THR A 22 -11.78 -2.85 -0.90
C THR A 22 -10.96 -1.58 -0.77
N ARG A 23 -11.58 -0.41 -1.01
CA ARG A 23 -10.93 0.89 -0.84
C ARG A 23 -10.41 1.10 0.59
N GLN A 24 -11.23 0.76 1.58
CA GLN A 24 -10.86 0.84 2.99
C GLN A 24 -9.71 -0.13 3.29
N ALA A 25 -9.85 -1.40 2.92
CA ALA A 25 -8.85 -2.43 3.18
C ALA A 25 -7.47 -2.08 2.59
N VAL A 26 -7.42 -1.57 1.35
CA VAL A 26 -6.12 -1.18 0.77
C VAL A 26 -5.55 0.11 1.37
N THR A 27 -6.39 1.01 1.88
CA THR A 27 -5.95 2.21 2.60
C THR A 27 -5.30 1.81 3.93
N GLU A 28 -5.98 0.99 4.72
CA GLU A 28 -5.46 0.45 5.98
C GLU A 28 -4.15 -0.32 5.77
N ALA A 29 -4.04 -1.10 4.69
CA ALA A 29 -2.80 -1.79 4.36
C ALA A 29 -1.64 -0.82 4.07
N ALA A 30 -1.88 0.27 3.34
CA ALA A 30 -0.86 1.29 3.07
C ALA A 30 -0.42 2.03 4.35
N GLU A 31 -1.37 2.37 5.23
CA GLU A 31 -1.09 2.96 6.54
C GLU A 31 -0.25 2.03 7.42
N GLN A 32 -0.60 0.74 7.48
CA GLN A 32 0.17 -0.25 8.25
C GLN A 32 1.61 -0.42 7.74
N ILE A 33 1.83 -0.34 6.42
CA ILE A 33 3.16 -0.37 5.84
C ILE A 33 3.94 0.90 6.22
N ALA A 34 3.32 2.08 6.11
CA ALA A 34 3.94 3.34 6.51
C ALA A 34 4.31 3.36 8.01
N ASP A 35 3.42 2.88 8.88
CA ASP A 35 3.67 2.73 10.31
C ASP A 35 4.84 1.80 10.59
N ARG A 36 4.94 0.70 9.84
CA ARG A 36 6.07 -0.22 9.97
C ARG A 36 7.37 0.42 9.49
N ALA A 37 7.35 1.18 8.39
CA ALA A 37 8.51 1.94 7.92
C ALA A 37 8.95 2.98 8.97
N ASN A 38 8.01 3.70 9.59
CA ASN A 38 8.28 4.64 10.67
C ASN A 38 8.92 3.99 11.91
N ARG A 39 8.66 2.71 12.17
CA ARG A 39 9.35 1.93 13.23
C ARG A 39 10.73 1.43 12.81
N LEU A 40 10.96 1.24 11.51
CA LEU A 40 12.21 0.70 10.97
C LEU A 40 13.24 1.78 10.62
N LYS A 41 12.80 3.03 10.47
CA LYS A 41 13.65 4.17 10.09
C LYS A 41 14.89 4.28 10.97
N LYS A 42 15.98 4.73 10.35
CA LYS A 42 17.27 4.98 10.99
C LYS A 42 17.55 6.48 11.12
N ARG A 43 17.00 7.30 10.24
CA ARG A 43 17.04 8.75 10.35
C ARG A 43 15.91 9.25 11.24
N GLU A 44 16.25 9.98 12.29
CA GLU A 44 15.28 10.46 13.29
C GLU A 44 14.18 11.32 12.67
N ALA A 45 14.57 12.22 11.76
CA ALA A 45 13.66 13.12 11.05
C ALA A 45 12.85 12.45 9.93
N ALA A 46 13.15 11.21 9.54
CA ALA A 46 12.41 10.54 8.47
C ALA A 46 10.95 10.30 8.88
N HIS A 47 10.03 10.60 7.95
CA HIS A 47 8.62 10.30 8.12
C HIS A 47 8.05 9.65 6.86
N TYR A 48 7.44 8.47 7.03
CA TYR A 48 6.73 7.74 6.00
C TYR A 48 5.23 7.93 6.18
N ALA A 49 4.51 8.05 5.07
CA ALA A 49 3.08 8.33 5.06
C ALA A 49 2.31 7.29 4.23
N GLY A 50 1.10 6.96 4.68
CA GLY A 50 0.11 6.27 3.88
C GLY A 50 -0.73 7.28 3.10
N VAL A 51 -0.87 7.10 1.80
CA VAL A 51 -1.77 7.89 0.94
C VAL A 51 -3.07 7.11 0.78
N PRO A 52 -4.23 7.73 1.10
CA PRO A 52 -5.53 7.08 0.97
C PRO A 52 -5.79 6.53 -0.44
N ALA A 53 -6.56 5.46 -0.50
CA ALA A 53 -6.83 4.80 -1.77
C ALA A 53 -7.56 5.71 -2.77
N MET A 54 -7.06 5.72 -4.00
CA MET A 54 -7.65 6.37 -5.16
C MET A 54 -8.23 5.33 -6.13
N GLN A 55 -9.36 5.67 -6.75
CA GLN A 55 -9.93 4.84 -7.80
C GLN A 55 -9.14 4.96 -9.11
N THR A 56 -9.06 3.85 -9.81
CA THR A 56 -8.47 3.69 -11.15
C THR A 56 -9.48 2.99 -12.05
N LYS A 57 -9.20 2.92 -13.36
CA LYS A 57 -10.06 2.16 -14.29
C LYS A 57 -10.15 0.68 -13.90
N GLN A 58 -9.13 0.13 -13.24
CA GLN A 58 -8.99 -1.29 -12.92
C GLN A 58 -9.37 -1.67 -11.48
N GLY A 59 -9.60 -0.69 -10.59
CA GLY A 59 -9.87 -0.94 -9.17
C GLY A 59 -9.45 0.22 -8.29
N VAL A 60 -8.85 -0.07 -7.14
CA VAL A 60 -8.33 0.93 -6.19
C VAL A 60 -6.83 0.72 -5.95
N VAL A 61 -6.12 1.81 -5.68
CA VAL A 61 -4.69 1.81 -5.33
C VAL A 61 -4.45 2.76 -4.17
N ALA A 62 -3.68 2.31 -3.18
CA ALA A 62 -3.15 3.12 -2.08
C ALA A 62 -1.63 3.00 -2.06
N LEU A 63 -0.93 3.96 -1.46
CA LEU A 63 0.53 3.99 -1.45
C LEU A 63 1.07 4.21 -0.04
N ALA A 64 2.06 3.41 0.35
CA ALA A 64 2.99 3.80 1.41
C ALA A 64 4.18 4.49 0.74
N THR A 65 4.55 5.68 1.21
CA THR A 65 5.50 6.56 0.54
C THR A 65 6.44 7.23 1.55
N THR A 66 7.54 7.77 1.07
CA THR A 66 8.47 8.64 1.83
C THR A 66 7.87 10.02 2.14
N GLY A 67 6.55 10.18 2.07
CA GLY A 67 5.87 11.48 2.17
C GLY A 67 5.94 12.31 0.89
N HIS A 68 4.96 13.19 0.69
CA HIS A 68 4.87 14.08 -0.48
C HIS A 68 4.81 15.53 0.00
N TYR A 69 5.95 16.22 0.00
CA TYR A 69 6.10 17.61 0.48
C TYR A 69 5.79 17.82 1.98
N GLU A 70 5.73 16.75 2.76
CA GLU A 70 5.58 16.83 4.21
C GLU A 70 6.94 16.95 4.91
N PRO A 71 7.00 17.56 6.10
CA PRO A 71 8.19 17.54 6.94
C PRO A 71 8.72 16.11 7.13
N GLY A 72 10.03 15.93 6.97
CA GLY A 72 10.67 14.61 7.09
C GLY A 72 10.64 13.75 5.82
N SER A 73 10.03 14.21 4.73
CA SER A 73 9.95 13.45 3.48
C SER A 73 11.30 13.27 2.78
N VAL A 74 12.13 14.31 2.76
CA VAL A 74 13.50 14.24 2.22
C VAL A 74 14.35 13.26 3.03
N ASP A 75 14.26 13.30 4.37
CA ASP A 75 14.95 12.33 5.21
C ASP A 75 14.46 10.91 5.01
N ALA A 76 13.15 10.71 4.79
CA ALA A 76 12.60 9.41 4.46
C ALA A 76 13.07 8.88 3.09
N MET A 77 13.30 9.77 2.11
CA MET A 77 13.91 9.38 0.83
C MET A 77 15.33 8.86 1.02
N PHE A 78 16.17 9.59 1.76
CA PHE A 78 17.53 9.15 2.03
C PHE A 78 17.56 7.89 2.91
N ASP A 79 16.74 7.84 3.96
CA ASP A 79 16.61 6.67 4.83
C ASP A 79 16.22 5.43 4.02
N ASN A 80 15.23 5.56 3.14
CA ASN A 80 14.77 4.46 2.29
C ASN A 80 15.84 4.02 1.29
N GLN A 81 16.56 4.96 0.67
CA GLN A 81 17.62 4.66 -0.27
C GLN A 81 18.79 3.91 0.39
N GLU A 82 19.14 4.27 1.62
CA GLU A 82 20.27 3.68 2.34
C GLU A 82 19.92 2.36 3.03
N ASN A 83 18.65 2.18 3.42
CA ASN A 83 18.25 1.10 4.31
C ASN A 83 17.13 0.21 3.76
N ASP A 84 16.64 0.45 2.54
CA ASP A 84 15.51 -0.29 1.94
C ASP A 84 14.26 -0.31 2.86
N THR A 85 14.03 0.77 3.60
CA THR A 85 13.07 0.81 4.72
C THR A 85 11.65 0.44 4.29
N LEU A 86 11.15 0.96 3.15
CA LEU A 86 9.83 0.61 2.62
C LEU A 86 9.75 -0.84 2.15
N LEU A 87 10.81 -1.37 1.56
CA LEU A 87 10.86 -2.78 1.13
C LEU A 87 10.78 -3.70 2.36
N LYS A 88 11.57 -3.41 3.39
CA LYS A 88 11.54 -4.15 4.67
C LYS A 88 10.18 -4.02 5.36
N ALA A 89 9.56 -2.85 5.29
CA ALA A 89 8.22 -2.63 5.83
C ALA A 89 7.14 -3.43 5.07
N ALA A 90 7.25 -3.54 3.75
CA ALA A 90 6.29 -4.28 2.93
C ALA A 90 6.43 -5.81 3.06
N VAL A 91 7.67 -6.31 3.15
CA VAL A 91 7.94 -7.77 3.18
C VAL A 91 7.94 -8.33 4.61
N GLY A 92 8.30 -7.54 5.62
CA GLY A 92 8.31 -7.97 7.01
C GLY A 92 6.91 -8.14 7.63
N GLY A 93 5.83 -7.97 6.85
CA GLY A 93 4.44 -7.86 7.30
C GLY A 93 3.54 -9.07 7.16
N THR A 94 4.01 -10.19 6.64
CA THR A 94 3.25 -11.44 6.62
C THR A 94 3.79 -12.42 7.67
N GLN A 95 3.16 -12.43 8.85
CA GLN A 95 2.97 -13.62 9.69
C GLN A 95 1.59 -13.52 10.34
#